data_AF-A0A484X0Q5-F1
#
_entry.id   AF-A0A484X0Q5-F1
#
_cell.length_a   1.000
_cell.length_b   1.000
_cell.length_c   1.000
_cell.angle_alpha   90.00
_cell.angle_beta   90.00
_cell.angle_gamma   90.00
#
_symmetry.space_group_name_H-M   'P 1'
#
loop_
_entity.id
_entity.type
_entity.pdbx_description
1 polymer ?
#
loop_
_entity_poly.entity_id
_entity_poly.type
_entity_poly.pdbx_seq_one_letter_code
_entity_poly.pdbx_strand_id
1 'polypeptide(L)'
;MPSADDLALALKKLTSRYDNLFQCSFPYSMGWHGAPFNGEENAHWQLHAHFYPPLLRSATVRKFMVGYEMLAETQRDLTAEQAAERLRAVSDVHYRESGVE
;
A
#
# COMPACT_ATOMS: atom_id res chain seq x y z
N MET A 1 -9.12 -13.29 13.94
CA MET A 1 -8.12 -12.37 13.36
C MET A 1 -6.94 -13.21 12.86
N PRO A 2 -6.28 -12.85 11.74
CA PRO A 2 -5.04 -13.51 11.36
C PRO A 2 -4.04 -13.45 12.52
N SER A 3 -3.21 -14.49 12.67
CA SER A 3 -2.17 -14.51 13.69
C SER A 3 -1.13 -13.41 13.44
N ALA A 4 -0.32 -13.08 14.44
CA ALA A 4 0.79 -12.12 14.25
C ALA A 4 1.74 -12.58 13.14
N ASP A 5 1.94 -13.89 13.01
CA ASP A 5 2.78 -14.50 11.97
C ASP A 5 2.17 -14.37 10.58
N ASP A 6 0.85 -14.60 10.44
CA ASP A 6 0.14 -14.39 9.18
C ASP A 6 0.18 -12.91 8.76
N LEU A 7 0.08 -11.99 9.72
CA LEU A 7 0.19 -10.57 9.46
C LEU A 7 1.60 -10.18 9.01
N ALA A 8 2.64 -10.68 9.68
CA ALA A 8 4.03 -10.45 9.28
C ALA A 8 4.28 -10.95 7.85
N LEU A 9 3.75 -12.13 7.51
CA LEU A 9 3.82 -12.70 6.17
C LEU A 9 3.06 -11.85 5.14
N ALA A 10 1.85 -11.39 5.46
CA ALA A 10 1.05 -10.55 4.58
C ALA A 10 1.76 -9.21 4.28
N LEU A 11 2.36 -8.58 5.30
CA LEU A 11 3.14 -7.36 5.15
C LEU A 11 4.36 -7.61 4.26
N LYS A 12 5.14 -8.68 4.51
CA LYS A 12 6.31 -9.02 3.68
C LYS A 12 5.94 -9.17 2.22
N LYS A 13 4.85 -9.88 1.92
CA LYS A 13 4.37 -10.08 0.54
C LYS A 13 3.90 -8.78 -0.10
N LEU A 14 3.16 -7.95 0.63
CA LEU A 14 2.67 -6.66 0.14
C LEU A 14 3.82 -5.71 -0.21
N THR A 15 4.77 -5.51 0.72
CA THR A 15 5.90 -4.60 0.51
C THR A 15 6.87 -5.13 -0.54
N SER A 16 7.03 -6.45 -0.66
CA SER A 16 7.80 -7.05 -1.77
C SER A 16 7.19 -6.73 -3.13
N ARG A 17 5.86 -6.83 -3.27
CA ARG A 17 5.16 -6.45 -4.52
C ARG A 17 5.33 -4.96 -4.83
N TYR A 18 5.33 -4.10 -3.81
CA TYR A 18 5.59 -2.66 -4.01
C TYR A 18 6.98 -2.41 -4.57
N ASP A 19 8.02 -2.96 -3.94
CA ASP A 19 9.40 -2.76 -4.39
C ASP A 19 9.65 -3.38 -5.78
N ASN A 20 9.00 -4.51 -6.06
CA ASN A 20 9.10 -5.18 -7.35
C ASN A 20 8.42 -4.40 -8.49
N LEU A 21 7.40 -3.57 -8.20
CA LEU A 21 6.63 -2.86 -9.23
C LEU A 21 7.50 -1.97 -10.12
N PHE A 22 8.51 -1.32 -9.52
CA PHE A 22 9.48 -0.48 -10.24
C PHE A 22 10.95 -0.86 -9.95
N GLN A 23 11.19 -2.03 -9.36
CA GLN A 23 12.53 -2.55 -9.02
C GLN A 23 13.36 -1.56 -8.19
N CYS A 24 12.71 -0.89 -7.24
CA CYS A 24 13.33 0.11 -6.37
C CYS A 24 12.69 0.05 -4.98
N SER A 25 13.33 0.66 -3.98
CA SER A 25 12.68 0.82 -2.67
C SER A 25 11.49 1.77 -2.82
N PHE A 26 10.29 1.24 -2.60
CA PHE A 26 9.05 1.92 -2.90
C PHE A 26 8.63 2.80 -1.72
N PRO A 27 8.62 4.14 -1.86
CA PRO A 27 8.27 5.01 -0.76
C PRO A 27 6.77 4.92 -0.44
N TYR A 28 6.41 4.95 0.84
CA TYR A 28 5.02 5.05 1.29
C TYR A 28 4.92 5.67 2.69
N SER A 29 3.76 6.26 2.99
CA SER A 29 3.30 6.45 4.36
C SER A 29 2.31 5.32 4.70
N MET A 30 2.44 4.72 5.88
CA MET A 30 1.50 3.69 6.33
C MET A 30 1.12 3.88 7.80
N GLY A 31 -0.05 3.37 8.18
CA GLY A 31 -0.54 3.46 9.56
C GLY A 31 -1.71 2.52 9.83
N TRP A 32 -2.04 2.36 11.12
CA TRP A 32 -3.09 1.48 11.61
C TRP A 32 -4.27 2.28 12.14
N HIS A 33 -5.49 1.90 11.74
CA HIS A 33 -6.73 2.39 12.33
C HIS A 33 -7.42 1.23 13.06
N GLY A 34 -7.65 1.42 14.35
CA GLY A 34 -8.37 0.50 15.22
C GLY A 34 -9.32 1.25 16.14
N ALA A 35 -10.12 0.50 16.89
CA ALA A 35 -11.07 1.08 17.84
C ALA A 35 -10.38 2.05 18.81
N PRO A 36 -11.00 3.20 19.13
CA PRO A 36 -10.46 4.14 20.11
C PRO A 36 -10.44 3.54 21.52
N PHE A 37 -9.47 3.97 22.33
CA PHE A 37 -9.39 3.60 23.75
C PHE A 37 -10.29 4.50 24.61
N ASN A 38 -11.60 4.47 24.36
CA ASN A 38 -12.58 5.35 24.99
C ASN A 38 -13.47 4.69 26.06
N GLY A 39 -13.33 3.38 26.28
CA GLY A 39 -14.14 2.64 27.26
C GLY A 39 -15.58 2.34 26.81
N GLU A 40 -15.90 2.60 25.54
CA GLU A 40 -17.22 2.35 24.95
C GLU A 40 -17.26 1.01 24.18
N GLU A 41 -18.48 0.56 23.86
CA GLU A 41 -18.69 -0.58 22.96
C GLU A 41 -18.38 -0.19 21.51
N ASN A 42 -17.25 -0.68 21.00
CA ASN A 42 -16.76 -0.37 19.65
C ASN A 42 -16.93 -1.56 18.68
N ALA A 43 -18.00 -2.35 18.82
CA ALA A 43 -18.21 -3.57 18.02
C ALA A 43 -18.30 -3.34 16.49
N HIS A 44 -18.57 -2.10 16.07
CA HIS A 44 -18.60 -1.69 14.66
C HIS A 44 -17.21 -1.45 14.06
N TRP A 45 -16.14 -1.37 14.87
CA TRP A 45 -14.78 -1.15 14.40
C TRP A 45 -14.13 -2.43 13.88
N GLN A 46 -13.38 -2.29 12.80
CA GLN A 46 -12.51 -3.32 12.25
C GLN A 46 -11.09 -2.78 12.12
N LEU A 47 -10.12 -3.47 12.73
CA LEU A 47 -8.70 -3.13 12.58
C LEU A 47 -8.27 -3.27 11.12
N HIS A 48 -7.62 -2.24 10.58
CA HIS A 48 -7.05 -2.23 9.24
C HIS A 48 -5.84 -1.28 9.14
N ALA A 49 -5.00 -1.51 8.13
CA ALA A 49 -3.87 -0.64 7.80
C ALA A 49 -4.07 0.06 6.46
N HIS A 50 -3.55 1.27 6.33
CA HIS A 50 -3.51 2.02 5.08
C HIS A 50 -2.08 2.16 4.59
N PHE A 51 -1.88 2.09 3.26
CA PHE A 51 -0.63 2.39 2.58
C PHE A 51 -0.88 3.45 1.51
N TYR A 52 -0.18 4.57 1.57
CA TYR A 52 -0.29 5.68 0.64
C TYR A 52 1.06 5.94 -0.07
N PRO A 53 1.37 5.17 -1.13
CA PRO A 53 2.57 5.40 -1.92
C PRO A 53 2.40 6.53 -2.94
N PRO A 54 3.43 7.33 -3.23
CA PRO A 54 3.34 8.42 -4.18
C PRO A 54 3.72 8.02 -5.62
N LEU A 55 4.43 6.91 -5.86
CA LEU A 55 4.87 6.54 -7.22
C LEU A 55 3.70 6.11 -8.11
N LEU A 56 3.68 6.57 -9.37
CA LEU A 56 2.54 6.36 -10.27
C LEU A 56 2.91 5.65 -11.59
N ARG A 57 3.95 6.13 -12.29
CA ARG A 57 4.31 5.62 -13.64
C ARG A 57 5.66 4.90 -13.69
N SER A 58 6.59 5.27 -12.81
CA SER A 58 7.93 4.69 -12.73
C SER A 58 8.56 5.02 -11.37
N ALA A 59 9.77 4.52 -11.13
CA ALA A 59 10.61 4.88 -9.97
C ALA A 59 10.89 6.40 -9.84
N THR A 60 10.72 7.17 -10.92
CA THR A 60 11.03 8.60 -10.97
C THR A 60 9.81 9.49 -11.17
N VAL A 61 8.61 8.92 -11.38
CA VAL A 61 7.40 9.67 -11.69
C VAL A 61 6.30 9.37 -10.65
N ARG A 62 5.98 10.39 -9.85
CA ARG A 62 5.02 10.34 -8.74
C ARG A 62 3.72 11.09 -9.02
N LYS A 63 2.65 10.71 -8.32
CA LYS A 63 1.43 11.49 -8.15
C LYS A 63 1.71 12.69 -7.24
N PHE A 64 1.17 13.84 -7.61
CA PHE A 64 1.13 15.05 -6.80
C PHE A 64 -0.32 15.33 -6.41
N MET A 65 -0.57 15.45 -5.11
CA MET A 65 -1.86 15.86 -4.55
C MET A 65 -1.80 17.36 -4.29
N VAL A 66 -2.05 18.16 -5.34
CA VAL A 66 -1.88 19.62 -5.34
C VAL A 66 -3.06 20.28 -6.07
N GLY A 67 -3.10 21.61 -6.16
CA GLY A 67 -4.06 22.30 -7.04
C GLY A 67 -5.53 21.95 -6.75
N TYR A 68 -6.18 21.24 -7.68
CA TYR A 68 -7.57 20.81 -7.53
C TYR A 68 -7.74 19.88 -6.32
N GLU A 69 -6.82 18.95 -6.10
CA GLU A 69 -6.88 17.99 -4.99
C GLU A 69 -6.79 18.65 -3.61
N MET A 70 -6.21 19.85 -3.51
CA MET A 70 -6.15 20.60 -2.25
C MET A 70 -7.39 21.46 -1.98
N LEU A 71 -8.11 21.88 -3.03
CA LEU A 71 -9.17 22.89 -2.93
C LEU A 71 -10.55 22.39 -3.37
N ALA A 72 -10.66 21.16 -3.86
CA ALA A 72 -11.90 20.55 -4.29
C ALA A 72 -12.00 19.09 -3.85
N GLU A 73 -11.45 18.13 -4.62
CA GLU A 73 -11.58 16.70 -4.34
C GLU A 73 -10.37 15.91 -4.84
N THR A 74 -10.10 14.76 -4.23
CA THR A 74 -9.08 13.81 -4.68
C THR A 74 -9.35 13.29 -6.09
N GLN A 75 -8.34 13.32 -6.95
CA GLN A 75 -8.40 12.76 -8.30
C GLN A 75 -7.33 11.68 -8.51
N ARG A 76 -7.63 10.72 -9.37
CA ARG A 76 -6.73 9.62 -9.75
C ARG A 76 -6.69 9.41 -11.27
N ASP A 77 -5.51 9.09 -11.79
CA ASP A 77 -5.28 8.82 -13.21
C ASP A 77 -5.36 7.33 -13.59
N LEU A 78 -5.36 6.45 -12.59
CA LEU A 78 -5.33 5.00 -12.74
C LEU A 78 -6.48 4.38 -11.95
N THR A 79 -7.18 3.39 -12.52
CA THR A 79 -8.26 2.72 -11.81
C THR A 79 -7.73 1.77 -10.72
N ALA A 80 -8.58 1.35 -9.77
CA ALA A 80 -8.12 0.53 -8.64
C ALA A 80 -7.87 -0.90 -9.13
N GLU A 81 -8.68 -1.35 -10.08
CA GLU A 81 -8.60 -2.62 -10.77
C GLU A 81 -7.29 -2.74 -11.55
N GLN A 82 -6.93 -1.69 -12.31
CA GLN A 82 -5.67 -1.62 -13.04
C GLN A 82 -4.45 -1.60 -12.10
N ALA A 83 -4.51 -0.82 -11.01
CA ALA A 83 -3.44 -0.81 -10.01
C ALA A 83 -3.25 -2.19 -9.37
N ALA A 84 -4.36 -2.84 -8.98
CA ALA A 84 -4.34 -4.15 -8.35
C ALA A 84 -3.89 -5.25 -9.32
N GLU A 85 -4.24 -5.16 -10.61
CA GLU A 85 -3.76 -6.06 -11.65
C GLU A 85 -2.23 -5.98 -11.79
N ARG A 86 -1.67 -4.77 -11.88
CA ARG A 86 -0.21 -4.57 -11.94
C ARG A 86 0.50 -5.13 -10.71
N LEU A 87 -0.05 -4.91 -9.52
CA LEU A 87 0.53 -5.45 -8.28
C LEU A 87 0.46 -6.97 -8.19
N ARG A 88 -0.59 -7.60 -8.75
CA ARG A 88 -0.69 -9.07 -8.84
C ARG A 88 0.28 -9.67 -9.85
N ALA A 89 0.61 -8.93 -10.92
CA ALA A 89 1.47 -9.39 -11.99
C ALA A 89 2.95 -9.53 -11.60
N VAL A 90 3.41 -8.88 -10.52
CA VAL A 90 4.79 -9.00 -10.02
C VAL A 90 4.92 -10.10 -8.96
N SER A 91 6.15 -10.53 -8.67
CA SER A 91 6.44 -11.51 -7.60
C SER A 91 6.11 -10.96 -6.21
N ASP A 92 5.70 -11.82 -5.27
CA ASP A 92 5.64 -11.52 -3.84
C ASP A 92 6.94 -11.85 -3.08
N VAL A 93 7.97 -12.30 -3.78
CA VAL A 93 9.36 -12.40 -3.29
C VAL A 93 10.12 -11.16 -3.75
N HIS A 94 10.73 -10.44 -2.81
CA HIS A 94 11.46 -9.20 -3.09
C HIS A 94 12.61 -9.43 -4.11
N TYR A 95 12.79 -8.53 -5.07
CA TYR A 95 13.73 -8.70 -6.18
C TYR A 95 15.18 -9.00 -5.75
N ARG A 96 15.61 -8.42 -4.62
CA ARG A 96 16.93 -8.70 -4.01
C ARG A 96 17.05 -10.07 -3.32
N GLU A 97 15.93 -10.71 -2.97
CA GLU A 97 15.91 -12.05 -2.36
C GLU A 97 15.77 -13.16 -3.42
N SER A 98 15.18 -12.85 -4.57
CA SER A 98 14.87 -13.84 -5.62
C SER A 98 16.06 -14.27 -6.48
N GLY A 99 17.20 -13.57 -6.41
CA GLY A 99 18.39 -13.88 -7.24
C GLY A 99 18.13 -13.79 -8.76
N VAL A 100 17.03 -13.14 -9.16
CA VAL A 100 16.71 -12.83 -10.54
C VAL A 100 17.35 -11.48 -10.82
N GLU A 101 18.47 -11.50 -11.56
CA GLU A 101 19.05 -10.30 -12.18
C GLU A 101 18.16 -9.74 -13.29
#